data_AF-A0A3C0SU88-F1
#
_entry.id   AF-A0A3C0SU88-F1
#
_cell.length_a   1.000
_cell.length_b   1.000
_cell.length_c   1.000
_cell.angle_alpha   90.00
_cell.angle_beta   90.00
_cell.angle_gamma   90.00
#
_symmetry.space_group_name_H-M   'P 1'
#
loop_
_entity.id
_entity.type
_entity.pdbx_description
1 polymer ?
#
loop_
_entity_poly.entity_id
_entity_poly.type
_entity_poly.pdbx_seq_one_letter_code
_entity_poly.pdbx_strand_id
1 'polypeptide(L)' 'MIETYNNNIYKISKDGKWGLFNKASNKLTDIIYDDIRCSYENNAPIAVKLDDHWFYINEDGNKIK' A
#
# COMPACT_ATOMS: atom_id res chain seq x y z
N MET A 1 12.69 -3.37 -2.53
CA MET A 1 11.94 -4.23 -3.48
C MET A 1 10.81 -3.42 -4.08
N ILE A 2 10.46 -3.61 -5.35
CA ILE A 2 9.33 -2.92 -6.00
C ILE A 2 8.40 -4.01 -6.56
N GLU A 3 7.12 -3.92 -6.22
CA GLU A 3 6.05 -4.81 -6.71
C GLU A 3 4.94 -3.97 -7.34
N THR A 4 4.43 -4.41 -8.49
CA THR A 4 3.25 -3.80 -9.10
C THR A 4 1.99 -4.29 -8.40
N TYR A 5 1.18 -3.37 -7.85
CA TYR A 5 -0.14 -3.71 -7.32
C TYR A 5 -1.17 -3.76 -8.44
N ASN A 6 -1.32 -2.65 -9.16
CA ASN A 6 -2.18 -2.51 -10.32
C ASN A 6 -1.51 -1.59 -11.36
N ASN A 7 -2.23 -1.24 -12.42
CA ASN A 7 -1.67 -0.42 -13.51
C ASN A 7 -1.18 0.98 -13.07
N ASN A 8 -1.62 1.46 -11.90
CA ASN A 8 -1.37 2.81 -11.42
C ASN A 8 -0.58 2.88 -10.10
N ILE A 9 -0.47 1.77 -9.37
CA ILE A 9 0.09 1.73 -8.02
C ILE A 9 1.20 0.68 -7.91
N TYR A 10 2.29 1.09 -7.29
CA TYR A 10 3.43 0.27 -6.91
C TYR A 10 3.51 0.16 -5.39
N LYS A 11 3.86 -1.03 -4.93
CA LYS A 11 4.24 -1.32 -3.55
C LYS A 11 5.76 -1.35 -3.47
N ILE A 12 6.35 -0.48 -2.67
CA ILE A 12 7.81 -0.35 -2.53
C ILE A 12 8.22 -0.71 -1.12
N SER A 13 9.20 -1.62 -0.99
CA SER A 13 9.84 -1.96 0.27
C SER A 13 11.23 -1.37 0.41
N LYS A 14 11.50 -0.81 1.59
CA LYS A 14 12.81 -0.40 2.07
C LYS A 14 12.96 -0.83 3.53
N ASP A 15 14.10 -1.44 3.88
CA ASP A 15 14.45 -1.84 5.25
C ASP A 15 13.37 -2.69 5.96
N GLY A 16 12.69 -3.57 5.21
CA GLY A 16 11.64 -4.47 5.74
C GLY A 16 10.27 -3.81 5.94
N LYS A 17 10.15 -2.51 5.67
CA LYS A 17 8.87 -1.78 5.68
C LYS A 17 8.37 -1.55 4.25
N TRP A 18 7.09 -1.23 4.12
CA TRP A 18 6.38 -1.06 2.86
C TRP A 18 5.63 0.26 2.78
N GLY A 19 5.53 0.80 1.57
CA GLY A 19 4.70 1.96 1.24
C GLY A 19 4.15 1.90 -0.18
N LEU A 20 3.15 2.72 -0.47
CA LEU A 20 2.49 2.80 -1.77
C LEU A 20 2.90 4.06 -2.52
N PHE A 21 3.10 3.91 -3.82
CA PHE A 21 3.47 4.96 -4.75
C PHE A 21 2.64 4.84 -6.01
N ASN A 22 2.29 5.97 -6.63
CA ASN A 22 1.62 5.94 -7.92
C ASN A 22 2.63 5.90 -9.08
N LYS A 23 2.12 5.76 -10.31
CA LYS A 23 2.95 5.72 -11.52
C LYS A 23 3.71 7.02 -11.83
N ALA A 24 3.26 8.15 -11.30
CA ALA A 24 3.98 9.42 -11.37
C ALA A 24 5.12 9.51 -10.33
N SER A 25 5.41 8.42 -9.61
CA SER A 25 6.35 8.38 -8.47
C SER A 25 5.95 9.28 -7.29
N ASN A 26 4.67 9.66 -7.20
CA ASN A 26 4.17 10.33 -6.01
C ASN A 26 3.96 9.30 -4.90
N LYS A 27 4.38 9.66 -3.71
CA LYS A 27 4.15 8.89 -2.49
C LYS A 27 2.67 8.96 -2.11
N LEU A 28 1.99 7.82 -2.09
CA LEU A 28 0.61 7.68 -1.59
C LEU A 28 0.62 7.42 -0.07
N THR A 29 1.59 6.63 0.40
CA THR A 29 1.82 6.41 1.83
C THR A 29 3.30 6.43 2.16
N ASP A 30 3.64 6.68 3.42
CA ASP A 30 5.00 6.46 3.92
C ASP A 30 5.40 4.98 3.86
N ILE A 31 6.72 4.72 3.87
CA ILE A 31 7.28 3.37 3.95
C ILE A 31 7.38 2.97 5.43
N ILE A 32 6.23 2.71 6.04
CA ILE A 32 6.10 2.43 7.49
C ILE A 32 5.40 1.10 7.79
N TYR A 33 4.74 0.50 6.79
CA TYR A 33 3.92 -0.70 7.00
C TYR A 33 4.76 -1.97 7.09
N ASP A 34 4.40 -2.85 8.01
CA ASP A 34 5.00 -4.18 8.17
C ASP A 34 4.62 -5.11 7.01
N ASP A 35 3.40 -4.97 6.49
CA ASP A 35 2.87 -5.75 5.38
C ASP A 35 1.81 -4.92 4.65
N ILE A 36 1.68 -5.16 3.34
CA ILE A 36 0.63 -4.60 2.50
C ILE A 36 0.08 -5.73 1.63
N ARG A 37 -1.19 -6.03 1.83
CA ARG A 37 -1.96 -7.03 1.09
C ARG A 37 -2.97 -6.35 0.19
N CYS A 38 -2.80 -6.67 -1.07
CA CYS A 38 -3.56 -6.16 -2.18
C CYS A 38 -4.54 -7.22 -2.64
N SER A 39 -5.80 -6.86 -2.87
CA SER A 39 -6.76 -7.74 -3.55
C SER A 39 -6.73 -7.45 -5.05
N TYR A 40 -6.83 -8.51 -5.86
CA TYR A 40 -6.92 -8.39 -7.32
C TYR A 40 -8.32 -8.05 -7.81
N GLU A 41 -9.30 -7.93 -6.90
CA GLU A 41 -10.64 -7.51 -7.23
C GLU A 41 -10.70 -5.99 -7.43
N ASN A 42 -11.41 -5.54 -8.47
CA ASN A 42 -11.60 -4.12 -8.74
C ASN A 42 -12.24 -3.42 -7.53
N ASN A 43 -11.69 -2.26 -7.16
CA ASN A 43 -12.14 -1.43 -6.02
C ASN A 43 -12.04 -2.09 -4.64
N ALA A 44 -11.29 -3.19 -4.50
CA ALA A 44 -11.08 -3.77 -3.19
C ALA A 44 -10.16 -2.88 -2.33
N PRO A 45 -10.47 -2.72 -1.03
CA PRO A 45 -9.64 -1.94 -0.12
C PRO A 45 -8.27 -2.60 0.07
N ILE A 46 -7.22 -1.78 0.23
CA ILE A 46 -5.87 -2.26 0.45
C ILE A 46 -5.69 -2.52 1.95
N ALA A 47 -5.34 -3.74 2.33
CA ALA A 47 -5.07 -4.09 3.72
C ALA A 47 -3.61 -3.77 4.04
N VAL A 48 -3.36 -3.00 5.11
CA VAL A 48 -2.03 -2.66 5.58
C VAL A 48 -1.86 -3.07 7.04
N LYS A 49 -0.65 -3.48 7.39
CA LYS A 49 -0.25 -3.83 8.75
C LYS A 49 0.72 -2.79 9.30
N LEU A 50 0.42 -2.23 10.46
CA LEU A 50 1.32 -1.33 11.20
C LEU A 50 1.30 -1.72 12.68
N ASP A 51 2.48 -1.96 13.25
CA ASP A 51 2.66 -2.28 14.67
C ASP A 51 1.74 -3.42 15.12
N ASP A 52 1.73 -4.51 14.33
CA ASP A 52 0.87 -5.70 14.52
C ASP A 52 -0.65 -5.52 14.32
N HIS A 53 -1.12 -4.34 13.91
CA HIS A 53 -2.54 -4.08 13.66
C HIS A 53 -2.84 -3.96 12.17
N TRP A 54 -3.90 -4.63 11.73
CA TRP A 54 -4.41 -4.55 10.37
C TRP A 54 -5.49 -3.47 10.24
N PHE A 55 -5.45 -2.71 9.16
CA PHE A 55 -6.54 -1.83 8.75
C PHE A 55 -6.56 -1.65 7.23
N TYR A 56 -7.63 -1.03 6.75
CA TYR A 56 -7.84 -0.81 5.34
C TYR A 56 -7.57 0.64 4.96
N ILE A 57 -6.93 0.84 3.82
CA ILE A 57 -6.74 2.13 3.17
C ILE A 57 -7.32 2.10 1.76
N ASN A 58 -7.70 3.25 1.24
CA ASN A 58 -8.07 3.42 -0.15
C ASN A 58 -6.82 3.56 -1.04
N GLU A 59 -7.01 3.67 -2.36
CA GLU A 59 -5.92 3.82 -3.33
C GLU A 59 -5.13 5.14 -3.19
N ASP A 60 -5.69 6.14 -2.51
CA ASP A 60 -5.00 7.40 -2.19
C ASP A 60 -4.15 7.28 -0.91
N GLY A 61 -4.17 6.13 -0.23
CA GLY A 61 -3.45 5.93 1.02
C GLY A 61 -4.22 6.34 2.28
N ASN A 62 -5.49 6.73 2.15
CA ASN A 62 -6.32 7.19 3.27
C ASN A 62 -6.99 6.01 3.97
N LYS A 63 -6.95 5.99 5.31
CA LYS A 63 -7.65 4.98 6.12
C LYS A 63 -9.15 5.02 5.86
N ILE A 64 -9.71 3.85 5.57
CA ILE A 64 -11.15 3.65 5.41
C ILE A 64 -11.75 3.50 6.81
N LYS A 65 -12.84 4.23 7.08
CA LYS A 65 -13.56 4.23 8.36
C LYS A 65 -14.65 3.17 8.39
#